data_AF-A0A923KMV6-F1
#
_entry.id   AF-A0A923KMV6-F1
#
_cell.length_a   1.000
_cell.length_b   1.000
_cell.length_c   1.000
_cell.angle_alpha   90.00
_cell.angle_beta   90.00
_cell.angle_gamma   90.00
#
_symmetry.space_group_name_H-M   'P 1'
#
loop_
_entity.id
_entity.type
_entity.pdbx_description
1 polymer ?
#
loop_
_entity_poly.entity_id
_entity_poly.type
_entity_poly.pdbx_seq_one_letter_code
_entity_poly.pdbx_strand_id
1 'polypeptide(L)'
;MLWIAGSLFFCWMMVRECLSTLITPTGYDHPISSKISIPFLILYGTLALAFAWQPFQYWRFERLLSIKATEIADFHPAKVHCNTIFDTFVDQNYFAAGHADPHTGKIVFQYPWCNRLMDYLHHPQKANREEIVSLNIFTHESMHVRGEYNEAKTECEAVQRNYRAAKLLGVPDQTAKKTALNYYLGEYQRRGAIGGLAGSYFSAECAPGKAMDEHLSDSTWAR
;
A
#
# COMPACT_ATOMS: atom_id res chain seq x y z
N MET A 1 15.79 2.38 -0.05
CA MET A 1 17.23 2.30 0.33
C MET A 1 17.81 3.66 0.78
N LEU A 2 17.66 4.75 0.01
CA LEU A 2 18.24 6.07 0.36
C LEU A 2 17.83 6.63 1.73
N TRP A 3 16.55 6.51 2.10
CA TRP A 3 16.04 6.95 3.40
C TRP A 3 16.72 6.27 4.59
N ILE A 4 16.93 4.96 4.50
CA ILE A 4 17.62 4.19 5.54
C ILE A 4 19.09 4.59 5.62
N ALA A 5 19.77 4.76 4.47
CA ALA A 5 21.15 5.21 4.43
C ALA A 5 21.31 6.61 5.07
N GLY A 6 20.40 7.54 4.78
CA GLY A 6 20.38 8.86 5.42
C GLY A 6 20.17 8.79 6.93
N SER A 7 19.23 7.97 7.39
CA SER A 7 19.01 7.74 8.83
C SER A 7 20.25 7.18 9.53
N LEU A 8 20.87 6.14 8.94
CA LEU A 8 22.10 5.53 9.46
C LEU A 8 23.28 6.51 9.48
N PHE A 9 23.40 7.37 8.47
CA PHE A 9 24.43 8.41 8.43
C PHE A 9 24.29 9.39 9.61
N PHE A 10 23.08 9.86 9.91
CA PHE A 10 22.87 10.76 11.04
C PHE A 10 23.04 10.07 12.39
N CYS A 11 22.62 8.81 12.52
CA CYS A 11 22.96 7.99 13.69
C CYS A 11 24.48 7.84 13.87
N TRP A 12 25.22 7.62 12.78
CA TRP A 12 26.68 7.57 12.81
C TRP A 12 27.31 8.89 13.26
N MET A 13 26.78 10.04 12.82
CA MET A 13 27.24 11.35 13.29
C MET A 13 27.06 11.53 14.81
N MET A 14 25.93 11.06 15.36
CA MET A 14 25.71 11.06 16.81
C MET A 14 26.69 10.14 17.55
N VAL A 15 26.91 8.92 17.04
CA VAL A 15 27.88 7.98 17.62
C VAL A 15 29.28 8.57 17.57
N ARG A 16 29.67 9.18 16.44
CA ARG A 16 30.97 9.86 16.28
C ARG A 16 31.16 10.98 17.30
N GLU A 17 30.13 11.79 17.56
CA GLU A 17 30.17 12.86 18.57
C GLU A 17 30.35 12.30 19.98
N CYS A 18 29.68 11.21 20.32
CA CYS A 18 29.91 10.53 21.61
C CYS A 18 31.34 9.97 21.69
N LEU A 19 31.81 9.29 20.64
CA LEU A 19 33.14 8.68 20.61
C LEU A 19 34.27 9.72 20.64
N SER A 20 34.11 10.90 20.03
CA SER A 20 35.13 11.96 20.01
C SER A 20 35.38 12.60 21.39
N THR A 21 34.43 12.44 22.32
CA THR A 21 34.55 12.86 23.73
C THR A 21 35.10 11.78 24.65
N LEU A 22 34.98 10.50 24.26
CA LEU A 22 35.40 9.34 25.06
C LEU A 22 36.76 8.79 24.64
N ILE A 23 37.09 8.86 23.35
CA ILE A 23 38.27 8.24 22.75
C ILE A 23 39.17 9.34 22.20
N THR A 24 40.42 9.33 22.64
CA THR A 24 41.45 10.22 22.10
C THR A 24 41.96 9.68 20.77
N PRO A 25 41.86 10.44 19.66
CA PRO A 25 42.39 10.00 18.39
C PRO A 25 43.91 9.82 18.45
N THR A 26 44.43 8.88 17.67
CA THR A 26 45.88 8.67 17.53
C THR A 26 46.59 9.96 17.12
N GLY A 27 47.56 10.39 17.93
CA GLY A 27 48.32 11.64 17.72
C GLY A 27 47.86 12.83 18.57
N TYR A 28 46.84 12.67 19.42
CA TYR A 28 46.39 13.67 20.38
C TYR A 28 46.62 13.20 21.82
N ASP A 29 46.91 14.12 22.74
CA ASP A 29 47.08 13.81 24.17
C ASP A 29 45.74 13.79 24.94
N HIS A 30 44.70 14.39 24.36
CA HIS A 30 43.36 14.52 24.94
C HIS A 30 42.26 14.40 23.89
N PRO A 31 41.03 14.00 24.27
CA PRO A 31 39.87 13.97 23.36
C PRO A 31 39.65 15.31 22.66
N ILE A 32 39.19 15.27 21.41
CA ILE A 32 38.98 16.48 20.56
C ILE A 32 37.96 17.44 21.20
N SER A 33 36.98 16.91 21.93
CA SER A 33 35.99 17.71 22.65
C SER A 33 35.87 17.24 24.10
N SER A 34 35.81 18.19 25.04
CA SER A 34 35.61 17.91 26.47
C SER A 34 34.13 17.80 26.87
N LYS A 35 33.20 18.14 25.97
CA LYS A 35 31.76 18.13 26.22
C LYS A 35 30.98 17.66 25.00
N ILE A 36 29.97 16.84 25.26
CA ILE A 36 28.99 16.43 24.25
C ILE A 36 28.11 17.64 23.91
N SER A 37 27.99 17.97 22.62
CA SER A 37 27.07 19.00 22.18
C SER A 37 25.62 18.48 22.17
N ILE A 38 24.84 18.82 23.20
CA ILE A 38 23.41 18.46 23.27
C ILE A 38 22.62 18.98 22.06
N PRO A 39 22.78 20.24 21.60
CA PRO A 39 22.09 20.73 20.40
C PRO A 39 22.41 19.92 19.14
N PHE A 40 23.66 19.46 19.01
CA PHE A 40 24.09 18.60 17.89
C PHE A 40 23.35 17.25 17.92
N LEU A 41 23.32 16.58 19.08
CA LEU A 41 22.60 15.32 19.22
C LEU A 41 21.10 15.44 18.93
N ILE A 42 20.46 16.53 19.36
CA ILE A 42 19.05 16.80 19.07
C ILE A 42 18.84 16.98 17.56
N LEU A 43 19.68 17.80 16.90
CA LEU A 43 19.56 18.04 15.47
C LEU A 43 19.71 16.74 14.66
N TYR A 44 20.78 15.97 14.92
CA TYR A 44 21.00 14.73 14.18
C TYR A 44 20.02 13.62 14.56
N GLY A 45 19.57 13.57 15.81
CA GLY A 45 18.52 12.65 16.24
C GLY A 45 17.19 12.92 15.55
N THR A 46 16.78 14.19 15.44
CA THR A 46 15.56 14.57 14.72
C THR A 46 15.66 14.26 13.22
N LEU A 47 16.81 14.54 12.59
CA LEU A 47 17.06 14.16 11.20
C LEU A 47 17.05 12.63 10.99
N ALA A 48 17.68 11.87 11.87
CA ALA A 48 17.69 10.40 11.80
C ALA A 48 16.27 9.82 11.87
N LEU A 49 15.45 10.34 12.78
CA LEU A 49 14.04 9.96 12.92
C LEU A 49 13.21 10.37 11.71
N ALA A 50 13.40 11.59 11.19
CA ALA A 50 12.69 12.07 9.99
C ALA A 50 12.98 11.18 8.77
N PHE A 51 14.23 10.76 8.58
CA PHE A 51 14.61 9.85 7.50
C PHE A 51 14.13 8.40 7.73
N ALA A 52 14.07 7.93 8.98
CA ALA A 52 13.52 6.62 9.31
C ALA A 52 11.99 6.56 9.20
N TRP A 53 11.31 7.71 9.26
CA TRP A 53 9.86 7.78 9.27
C TRP A 53 9.23 7.18 8.01
N GLN A 54 9.74 7.54 6.83
CA GLN A 54 9.20 7.05 5.57
C GLN A 54 9.22 5.51 5.47
N PRO A 55 10.37 4.81 5.57
CA PRO A 55 10.39 3.35 5.50
C PRO A 55 9.58 2.69 6.63
N PHE A 56 9.52 3.29 7.82
CA PHE A 56 8.69 2.80 8.90
C PHE A 56 7.18 2.87 8.56
N GLN A 57 6.72 3.96 7.95
CA GLN A 57 5.33 4.11 7.53
C GLN A 57 4.94 3.06 6.49
N TYR A 58 5.77 2.84 5.46
CA TYR A 58 5.49 1.79 4.46
C TYR A 58 5.49 0.40 5.08
N TRP A 59 6.49 0.06 5.91
CA TRP A 59 6.53 -1.25 6.57
C TRP A 59 5.28 -1.50 7.43
N ARG A 60 4.84 -0.48 8.19
CA ARG A 60 3.62 -0.57 8.99
C ARG A 60 2.39 -0.77 8.10
N PHE A 61 2.35 -0.06 6.98
CA PHE A 61 1.26 -0.11 6.03
C PHE A 61 1.17 -1.44 5.29
N GLU A 62 2.29 -1.95 4.77
CA GLU A 62 2.39 -3.29 4.15
C GLU A 62 1.93 -4.39 5.11
N ARG A 63 2.29 -4.31 6.40
CA ARG A 63 1.80 -5.25 7.42
C ARG A 63 0.30 -5.17 7.61
N LEU A 64 -0.26 -3.96 7.71
CA LEU A 64 -1.70 -3.76 7.80
C LEU A 64 -2.41 -4.35 6.57
N LEU A 65 -1.93 -4.02 5.36
CA LEU A 65 -2.50 -4.53 4.12
C LEU A 65 -2.38 -6.05 4.01
N SER A 66 -1.26 -6.65 4.43
CA SER A 66 -1.09 -8.11 4.41
C SER A 66 -2.12 -8.82 5.29
N ILE A 67 -2.35 -8.30 6.50
CA ILE A 67 -3.36 -8.83 7.42
C ILE A 67 -4.76 -8.69 6.80
N LYS A 68 -5.09 -7.53 6.25
CA LYS A 68 -6.42 -7.28 5.67
C LYS A 68 -6.66 -7.97 4.34
N ALA A 69 -5.64 -8.14 3.51
CA ALA A 69 -5.69 -8.94 2.30
C ALA A 69 -5.96 -10.40 2.63
N THR A 70 -5.31 -10.94 3.67
CA THR A 70 -5.56 -12.31 4.15
C THR A 70 -7.03 -12.46 4.60
N GLU A 71 -7.57 -11.48 5.32
CA GLU A 71 -8.98 -11.49 5.77
C GLU A 71 -9.96 -11.41 4.58
N ILE A 72 -9.65 -10.61 3.56
CA ILE A 72 -10.47 -10.45 2.35
C ILE A 72 -10.39 -11.68 1.44
N ALA A 73 -9.23 -12.33 1.37
CA ALA A 73 -8.96 -13.52 0.57
C ALA A 73 -9.43 -14.81 1.26
N ASP A 74 -10.46 -14.75 2.11
CA ASP A 74 -11.02 -15.89 2.84
C ASP A 74 -9.94 -16.69 3.61
N PHE A 75 -9.03 -15.96 4.27
CA PHE A 75 -7.90 -16.47 5.08
C PHE A 75 -6.76 -17.17 4.31
N HIS A 76 -6.68 -17.01 2.99
CA HIS A 76 -5.48 -17.38 2.24
C HIS A 76 -4.33 -16.43 2.60
N PRO A 77 -3.15 -16.93 3.02
CA PRO A 77 -2.05 -16.08 3.48
C PRO A 77 -1.61 -15.09 2.40
N ALA A 78 -1.77 -13.80 2.67
CA ALA A 78 -1.36 -12.73 1.77
C ALA A 78 -0.15 -11.96 2.32
N LYS A 79 0.77 -11.57 1.44
CA LYS A 79 1.90 -10.71 1.76
C LYS A 79 1.98 -9.56 0.75
N VAL A 80 1.61 -8.37 1.20
CA VAL A 80 1.61 -7.16 0.39
C VAL A 80 2.98 -6.49 0.44
N HIS A 81 3.45 -6.04 -0.73
CA HIS A 81 4.65 -5.23 -0.89
C HIS A 81 4.34 -4.00 -1.75
N CYS A 82 4.81 -2.84 -1.30
CA CYS A 82 4.71 -1.57 -2.00
C CYS A 82 6.02 -1.30 -2.73
N ASN A 83 6.03 -1.44 -4.06
CA ASN A 83 7.22 -1.14 -4.85
C ASN A 83 7.54 0.36 -4.80
N THR A 84 8.83 0.68 -4.69
CA THR A 84 9.33 2.02 -4.97
C THR A 84 9.40 2.27 -6.48
N ILE A 85 9.74 3.50 -6.88
CA ILE A 85 9.98 3.84 -8.29
C ILE A 85 11.02 2.91 -8.91
N PHE A 86 12.11 2.64 -8.19
CA PHE A 86 13.19 1.77 -8.66
C PHE A 86 12.73 0.31 -8.73
N ASP A 87 12.02 -0.18 -7.72
CA ASP A 87 11.51 -1.56 -7.71
C ASP A 87 10.52 -1.77 -8.86
N THR A 88 9.65 -0.80 -9.12
CA THR A 88 8.69 -0.82 -10.24
C THR A 88 9.41 -0.92 -11.58
N PHE A 89 10.50 -0.17 -11.77
CA PHE A 89 11.25 -0.17 -13.04
C PHE A 89 11.97 -1.50 -13.33
N VAL A 90 12.33 -2.26 -12.29
CA VAL A 90 13.01 -3.57 -12.44
C VAL A 90 12.04 -4.75 -12.35
N ASP A 91 10.75 -4.51 -12.07
CA ASP A 91 9.72 -5.53 -12.00
C ASP A 91 9.33 -5.99 -13.41
N GLN A 92 9.09 -7.29 -13.59
CA GLN A 92 8.67 -7.85 -14.88
C GLN A 92 7.25 -7.40 -15.27
N ASN A 93 6.43 -7.00 -14.29
CA ASN A 93 5.06 -6.52 -14.46
C ASN A 93 4.96 -5.00 -14.30
N TYR A 94 5.99 -4.24 -14.73
CA TYR A 94 6.07 -2.79 -14.54
C TYR A 94 4.95 -1.96 -15.20
N PHE A 95 4.20 -2.54 -16.15
CA PHE A 95 3.03 -1.90 -16.77
C PHE A 95 1.72 -2.15 -16.03
N ALA A 96 1.70 -3.10 -15.08
CA ALA A 96 0.52 -3.37 -14.27
C ALA A 96 0.40 -2.35 -13.12
N ALA A 97 -0.82 -2.14 -12.61
CA ALA A 97 -1.03 -1.31 -11.43
C ALA A 97 -0.69 -2.08 -10.13
N GLY A 98 -1.00 -3.37 -10.13
CA GLY A 98 -0.60 -4.34 -9.14
C GLY A 98 -0.50 -5.71 -9.80
N HIS A 99 0.05 -6.67 -9.09
CA HIS A 99 -0.03 -8.09 -9.45
C HIS A 99 0.03 -8.95 -8.19
N ALA A 100 -0.53 -10.14 -8.29
CA ALA A 100 -0.46 -11.14 -7.26
C ALA A 100 0.01 -12.49 -7.80
N ASP A 101 0.69 -13.24 -6.95
CA ASP A 101 1.03 -14.63 -7.20
C ASP A 101 0.15 -15.51 -6.29
N PRO A 102 -0.86 -16.20 -6.84
CA PRO A 102 -1.76 -17.06 -6.07
C PRO A 102 -1.06 -18.23 -5.37
N HIS A 103 0.11 -18.67 -5.84
CA HIS A 103 0.84 -19.78 -5.24
C HIS A 103 1.63 -19.35 -3.99
N THR A 104 2.19 -18.13 -4.00
CA THR A 104 2.97 -17.62 -2.88
C THR A 104 2.19 -16.67 -1.97
N GLY A 105 1.02 -16.20 -2.41
CA GLY A 105 0.22 -15.18 -1.74
C GLY A 105 0.85 -13.79 -1.78
N LYS A 106 1.89 -13.58 -2.59
CA LYS A 106 2.56 -12.29 -2.71
C LYS A 106 1.70 -11.34 -3.53
N ILE A 107 1.40 -10.18 -2.99
CA ILE A 107 0.74 -9.07 -3.66
C ILE A 107 1.74 -7.94 -3.80
N VAL A 108 1.90 -7.40 -5.01
CA VAL A 108 2.79 -6.29 -5.30
C VAL A 108 1.96 -5.12 -5.82
N PHE A 109 2.12 -3.98 -5.18
CA PHE A 109 1.59 -2.71 -5.63
C PHE A 109 2.69 -1.95 -6.35
N GLN A 110 2.48 -1.64 -7.62
CA GLN A 110 3.41 -0.79 -8.35
C GLN A 110 3.30 0.66 -7.87
N TYR A 111 4.40 1.41 -7.97
CA TYR A 111 4.35 2.84 -7.74
C TYR A 111 3.39 3.50 -8.76
N PRO A 112 2.47 4.41 -8.37
CA PRO A 112 2.33 5.06 -7.07
C PRO A 112 1.20 4.50 -6.17
N TRP A 113 0.64 3.33 -6.47
CA TRP A 113 -0.68 2.91 -5.97
C TRP A 113 -0.77 2.72 -4.46
N CYS A 114 0.30 2.28 -3.79
CA CYS A 114 0.31 2.25 -2.32
C CYS A 114 0.14 3.65 -1.70
N ASN A 115 0.74 4.68 -2.29
CA ASN A 115 0.56 6.05 -1.79
C ASN A 115 -0.85 6.55 -2.01
N ARG A 116 -1.45 6.25 -3.15
CA ARG A 116 -2.86 6.56 -3.41
C ARG A 116 -3.78 5.88 -2.41
N LEU A 117 -3.48 4.64 -2.02
CA LEU A 117 -4.26 3.95 -1.00
C LEU A 117 -4.05 4.56 0.40
N MET A 118 -2.83 4.97 0.74
CA MET A 118 -2.57 5.71 1.98
C MET A 118 -3.33 7.05 2.00
N ASP A 119 -3.30 7.81 0.90
CA ASP A 119 -3.99 9.10 0.76
C ASP A 119 -5.51 8.93 0.91
N TYR A 120 -6.06 7.87 0.27
CA TYR A 120 -7.45 7.46 0.43
C TYR A 120 -7.81 7.24 1.90
N LEU A 121 -7.01 6.47 2.64
CA LEU A 121 -7.30 6.13 4.03
C LEU A 121 -7.10 7.32 4.98
N HIS A 122 -6.23 8.27 4.66
CA HIS A 122 -6.09 9.50 5.43
C HIS A 122 -7.28 10.45 5.23
N HIS A 123 -7.84 10.54 4.03
CA HIS A 123 -8.88 11.51 3.69
C HIS A 123 -10.04 10.89 2.88
N PRO A 124 -10.70 9.83 3.38
CA PRO A 124 -11.60 9.02 2.55
C PRO A 124 -12.80 9.81 2.02
N GLN A 125 -13.18 10.92 2.66
CA GLN A 125 -14.36 11.70 2.27
C GLN A 125 -14.11 12.55 1.02
N LYS A 126 -12.84 12.80 0.70
CA LYS A 126 -12.39 13.64 -0.42
C LYS A 126 -11.70 12.81 -1.50
N ALA A 127 -11.93 11.49 -1.49
CA ALA A 127 -11.27 10.54 -2.37
C ALA A 127 -11.42 10.93 -3.84
N ASN A 128 -10.31 11.08 -4.54
CA ASN A 128 -10.29 11.26 -6.00
C ASN A 128 -10.34 9.91 -6.73
N ARG A 129 -10.40 9.95 -8.07
CA ARG A 129 -10.51 8.76 -8.91
C ARG A 129 -9.39 7.73 -8.65
N GLU A 130 -8.13 8.15 -8.59
CA GLU A 130 -6.99 7.23 -8.42
C GLU A 130 -6.97 6.61 -7.03
N GLU A 131 -7.36 7.37 -6.00
CA GLU A 131 -7.52 6.89 -4.63
C GLU A 131 -8.59 5.81 -4.54
N ILE A 132 -9.74 6.00 -5.20
CA ILE A 132 -10.79 4.98 -5.28
C ILE A 132 -10.32 3.74 -6.05
N VAL A 133 -9.60 3.92 -7.16
CA VAL A 133 -9.03 2.82 -7.94
C VAL A 133 -7.99 2.04 -7.12
N SER A 134 -7.19 2.71 -6.29
CA SER A 134 -6.18 2.06 -5.45
C SER A 134 -6.79 1.09 -4.43
N LEU A 135 -7.99 1.40 -3.91
CA LEU A 135 -8.76 0.48 -3.08
C LEU A 135 -9.21 -0.74 -3.90
N ASN A 136 -9.69 -0.54 -5.13
CA ASN A 136 -10.09 -1.68 -5.95
C ASN A 136 -8.90 -2.57 -6.32
N ILE A 137 -7.72 -2.00 -6.62
CA ILE A 137 -6.49 -2.78 -6.85
C ILE A 137 -6.21 -3.66 -5.64
N PHE A 138 -6.29 -3.12 -4.42
CA PHE A 138 -6.13 -3.91 -3.20
C PHE A 138 -7.09 -5.10 -3.11
N THR A 139 -8.37 -4.85 -3.37
CA THR A 139 -9.38 -5.91 -3.31
C THR A 139 -9.17 -6.93 -4.44
N HIS A 140 -8.84 -6.46 -5.65
CA HIS A 140 -8.58 -7.27 -6.84
C HIS A 140 -7.41 -8.23 -6.64
N GLU A 141 -6.25 -7.73 -6.23
CA GLU A 141 -5.09 -8.58 -5.98
C GLU A 141 -5.34 -9.57 -4.83
N SER A 142 -6.20 -9.21 -3.87
CA SER A 142 -6.61 -10.14 -2.81
C SER A 142 -7.47 -11.29 -3.34
N MET A 143 -8.28 -11.06 -4.38
CA MET A 143 -9.07 -12.13 -5.02
C MET A 143 -8.18 -13.08 -5.82
N HIS A 144 -7.09 -12.59 -6.42
CA HIS A 144 -6.08 -13.48 -6.98
C HIS A 144 -5.44 -14.38 -5.92
N VAL A 145 -5.09 -13.84 -4.75
CA VAL A 145 -4.56 -14.66 -3.63
C VAL A 145 -5.57 -15.70 -3.15
N ARG A 146 -6.87 -15.41 -3.25
CA ARG A 146 -7.93 -16.38 -2.96
C ARG A 146 -7.96 -17.56 -3.96
N GLY A 147 -7.28 -17.42 -5.10
CA GLY A 147 -7.19 -18.46 -6.13
C GLY A 147 -8.07 -18.22 -7.35
N GLU A 148 -8.59 -17.01 -7.56
CA GLU A 148 -9.25 -16.65 -8.82
C GLU A 148 -8.22 -16.17 -9.84
N TYR A 149 -8.18 -16.78 -11.03
CA TYR A 149 -7.19 -16.48 -12.07
C TYR A 149 -7.79 -15.72 -13.25
N ASN A 150 -9.12 -15.65 -13.35
CA ASN A 150 -9.80 -14.96 -14.43
C ASN A 150 -9.97 -13.48 -14.08
N GLU A 151 -9.25 -12.59 -14.77
CA GLU A 151 -9.26 -11.13 -14.57
C GLU A 151 -10.66 -10.51 -14.44
N ALA A 152 -11.61 -10.89 -15.32
CA ALA A 152 -12.97 -10.35 -15.28
C ALA A 152 -13.75 -10.83 -14.06
N LYS A 153 -13.55 -12.09 -13.66
CA LYS A 153 -14.17 -12.64 -12.46
C LYS A 153 -13.51 -12.07 -11.19
N THR A 154 -12.18 -12.01 -11.12
CA THR A 154 -11.41 -11.35 -10.05
C THR A 154 -11.89 -9.91 -9.85
N GLU A 155 -12.02 -9.15 -10.94
CA GLU A 155 -12.50 -7.77 -10.87
C GLU A 155 -13.93 -7.70 -10.36
N CYS A 156 -14.80 -8.63 -10.78
CA CYS A 156 -16.17 -8.66 -10.26
C CYS A 156 -16.25 -8.99 -8.76
N GLU A 157 -15.46 -9.96 -8.32
CA GLU A 157 -15.35 -10.34 -6.91
C GLU A 157 -14.78 -9.18 -6.07
N ALA A 158 -13.85 -8.40 -6.65
CA ALA A 158 -13.30 -7.20 -6.04
C ALA A 158 -14.33 -6.07 -5.94
N VAL A 159 -15.05 -5.79 -7.03
CA VAL A 159 -16.15 -4.82 -7.07
C VAL A 159 -17.15 -5.12 -5.98
N GLN A 160 -17.53 -6.38 -5.78
CA GLN A 160 -18.48 -6.78 -4.74
C GLN A 160 -17.93 -6.58 -3.32
N ARG A 161 -16.62 -6.77 -3.11
CA ARG A 161 -15.98 -6.65 -1.78
C ARG A 161 -15.41 -5.27 -1.46
N ASN A 162 -15.41 -4.31 -2.38
CA ASN A 162 -14.83 -2.98 -2.12
C ASN A 162 -15.41 -2.28 -0.89
N TYR A 163 -16.71 -2.41 -0.63
CA TYR A 163 -17.33 -1.90 0.59
C TYR A 163 -16.73 -2.55 1.86
N ARG A 164 -16.65 -3.89 1.87
CA ARG A 164 -16.02 -4.66 2.96
C ARG A 164 -14.54 -4.27 3.14
N ALA A 165 -13.79 -4.20 2.04
CA ALA A 165 -12.37 -3.85 2.06
C ALA A 165 -12.13 -2.46 2.65
N ALA A 166 -12.90 -1.45 2.23
CA ALA A 166 -12.83 -0.11 2.80
C ALA A 166 -13.10 -0.12 4.31
N LYS A 167 -14.13 -0.83 4.75
CA LYS A 167 -14.45 -0.95 6.19
C LYS A 167 -13.35 -1.62 6.98
N LEU A 168 -12.77 -2.71 6.46
CA LEU A 168 -11.66 -3.41 7.10
C LEU A 168 -10.41 -2.53 7.25
N LEU A 169 -10.22 -1.58 6.33
CA LEU A 169 -9.15 -0.60 6.38
C LEU A 169 -9.49 0.63 7.25
N GLY A 170 -10.66 0.66 7.89
CA GLY A 170 -11.06 1.71 8.84
C GLY A 170 -11.84 2.87 8.23
N VAL A 171 -12.31 2.76 6.99
CA VAL A 171 -13.14 3.80 6.37
C VAL A 171 -14.54 3.82 6.99
N PRO A 172 -15.09 5.00 7.34
CA PRO A 172 -16.45 5.11 7.85
C PRO A 172 -17.49 4.50 6.91
N ASP A 173 -18.50 3.85 7.48
CA ASP A 173 -19.48 3.03 6.76
C ASP A 173 -20.12 3.73 5.55
N GLN A 174 -20.66 4.93 5.75
CA GLN A 174 -21.29 5.72 4.70
C GLN A 174 -20.32 6.05 3.56
N THR A 175 -19.06 6.36 3.89
CA THR A 175 -18.04 6.65 2.87
C THR A 175 -17.60 5.39 2.15
N ALA A 176 -17.40 4.29 2.86
CA ALA A 176 -17.05 3.01 2.28
C ALA A 176 -18.10 2.62 1.23
N LYS A 177 -19.39 2.75 1.58
CA LYS A 177 -20.50 2.44 0.68
C LYS A 177 -20.52 3.36 -0.55
N LYS A 178 -20.42 4.67 -0.32
CA LYS A 178 -20.35 5.67 -1.40
C LYS A 178 -19.17 5.42 -2.34
N THR A 179 -18.00 5.14 -1.79
CA THR A 179 -16.76 4.91 -2.56
C THR A 179 -16.89 3.67 -3.43
N ALA A 180 -17.37 2.56 -2.85
CA ALA A 180 -17.53 1.33 -3.57
C ALA A 180 -18.55 1.47 -4.72
N LEU A 181 -19.68 2.14 -4.48
CA LEU A 181 -20.67 2.44 -5.53
C LEU A 181 -20.10 3.37 -6.62
N ASN A 182 -19.31 4.37 -6.24
CA ASN A 182 -18.65 5.26 -7.20
C ASN A 182 -17.67 4.50 -8.12
N TYR A 183 -16.92 3.54 -7.57
CA TYR A 183 -16.06 2.69 -8.39
C TYR A 183 -16.88 1.88 -9.39
N TYR A 184 -17.93 1.19 -8.91
CA TYR A 184 -18.79 0.37 -9.76
C TYR A 184 -19.45 1.17 -10.88
N LEU A 185 -20.18 2.24 -10.54
CA LEU A 185 -20.93 3.05 -11.50
C LEU A 185 -20.03 3.88 -12.43
N GLY A 186 -18.82 4.20 -12.00
CA GLY A 186 -17.88 5.04 -12.72
C GLY A 186 -16.81 4.24 -13.47
N GLU A 187 -15.84 3.72 -12.72
CA GLU A 187 -14.63 3.10 -13.30
C GLU A 187 -14.90 1.74 -13.92
N TYR A 188 -15.64 0.87 -13.22
CA TYR A 188 -15.93 -0.47 -13.72
C TYR A 188 -16.78 -0.42 -15.00
N GLN A 189 -17.90 0.32 -15.01
CA GLN A 189 -18.73 0.46 -16.22
C GLN A 189 -17.98 1.09 -17.40
N ARG A 190 -17.07 2.04 -17.16
CA ARG A 190 -16.30 2.68 -18.23
C ARG A 190 -15.38 1.69 -18.95
N ARG A 191 -14.86 0.67 -18.26
CA ARG A 191 -14.01 -0.37 -18.87
C ARG A 191 -14.72 -1.12 -20.00
N GLY A 192 -16.02 -1.39 -19.83
CA GLY A 192 -16.85 -2.01 -20.86
C GLY A 192 -17.01 -1.17 -22.14
N ALA A 193 -16.88 0.15 -22.05
CA ALA A 193 -16.98 1.06 -23.19
C ALA A 193 -15.65 1.26 -23.95
N ILE A 194 -14.51 1.10 -23.26
CA ILE A 194 -13.17 1.36 -23.85
C ILE A 194 -12.63 0.14 -24.60
N GLY A 195 -12.90 -1.08 -24.12
CA GLY A 195 -12.36 -2.31 -24.70
C GLY A 195 -10.85 -2.50 -24.50
N GLY A 196 -10.23 -3.33 -25.35
CA GLY A 196 -8.80 -3.65 -25.27
C GLY A 196 -8.40 -4.35 -23.96
N LEU A 197 -7.20 -4.05 -23.45
CA LEU A 197 -6.74 -4.58 -22.16
C LEU A 197 -7.62 -4.12 -20.99
N ALA A 198 -8.17 -2.90 -21.02
CA ALA A 198 -9.10 -2.47 -19.97
C ALA A 198 -10.41 -3.28 -20.00
N GLY A 199 -10.85 -3.68 -21.19
CA GLY A 199 -12.04 -4.50 -21.40
C GLY A 199 -11.92 -5.93 -20.90
N SER A 200 -10.71 -6.50 -20.77
CA SER A 200 -10.54 -7.87 -20.24
C SER A 200 -10.91 -8.00 -18.76
N TYR A 201 -10.99 -6.89 -18.04
CA TYR A 201 -11.44 -6.80 -16.65
C TYR A 201 -12.96 -6.62 -16.53
N PHE A 202 -13.67 -6.40 -17.64
CA PHE A 202 -15.10 -6.13 -17.63
C PHE A 202 -15.91 -7.34 -18.05
N SER A 203 -17.00 -7.59 -17.31
CA SER A 203 -18.05 -8.52 -17.67
C SER A 203 -19.43 -7.91 -17.41
N ALA A 204 -20.32 -8.02 -18.40
CA ALA A 204 -21.72 -7.61 -18.26
C ALA A 204 -22.51 -8.51 -17.29
N GLU A 205 -21.95 -9.66 -16.92
CA GLU A 205 -22.50 -10.58 -15.92
C GLU A 205 -22.15 -10.16 -14.48
N CYS A 206 -21.26 -9.18 -14.30
CA CYS A 206 -20.99 -8.59 -13.01
C CYS A 206 -21.99 -7.48 -12.68
N ALA A 207 -23.17 -7.88 -12.23
CA ALA A 207 -24.23 -6.97 -11.82
C ALA A 207 -25.17 -7.67 -10.83
N PRO A 208 -25.96 -6.94 -10.03
CA PRO A 208 -26.90 -7.54 -9.09
C PRO A 208 -27.84 -8.55 -9.76
N GLY A 209 -27.91 -9.77 -9.23
CA GLY A 209 -28.77 -10.84 -9.72
C GLY A 209 -28.31 -11.55 -11.00
N LYS A 210 -27.10 -11.24 -11.51
CA LYS A 210 -26.54 -11.88 -12.71
C LYS A 210 -25.58 -13.02 -12.39
N ALA A 211 -25.05 -13.67 -13.42
CA ALA A 211 -24.27 -14.90 -13.27
C ALA A 211 -22.98 -14.76 -12.44
N MET A 212 -22.40 -13.55 -12.31
CA MET A 212 -21.22 -13.30 -11.48
C MET A 212 -21.54 -12.61 -10.14
N ASP A 213 -22.81 -12.40 -9.80
CA ASP A 213 -23.19 -11.94 -8.46
C ASP A 213 -23.01 -13.09 -7.46
N GLU A 214 -22.14 -12.91 -6.47
CA GLU A 214 -21.93 -13.88 -5.39
C GLU A 214 -23.00 -13.75 -4.29
N HIS A 215 -23.92 -12.79 -4.42
CA HIS A 215 -25.02 -12.56 -3.48
C HIS A 215 -24.54 -12.29 -2.04
N LEU A 216 -23.40 -11.61 -1.90
CA LEU A 216 -22.85 -11.23 -0.60
C LEU A 216 -23.78 -10.22 0.09
N SER A 217 -24.11 -10.47 1.37
CA SER A 217 -24.95 -9.58 2.18
C SER A 217 -24.37 -8.18 2.35
N ASP A 218 -23.05 -8.06 2.23
CA ASP A 218 -22.28 -6.81 2.29
C ASP A 218 -21.64 -6.49 0.93
N SER A 219 -22.25 -6.93 -0.17
CA SER A 219 -21.83 -6.50 -1.50
C SER A 219 -21.92 -4.98 -1.65
N THR A 220 -21.08 -4.40 -2.50
CA THR A 220 -21.15 -3.00 -2.93
C THR A 220 -22.57 -2.57 -3.31
N TRP A 221 -23.35 -3.42 -3.96
CA TRP A 221 -24.73 -3.14 -4.36
C TRP A 221 -25.81 -3.62 -3.38
N ALA A 222 -25.45 -4.22 -2.24
CA ALA A 222 -26.42 -4.53 -1.19
C ALA A 222 -27.12 -3.24 -0.71
N ARG A 223 -28.42 -3.31 -0.39
CA ARG A 223 -29.19 -2.13 0.06
C ARG A 223 -28.92 -1.80 1.51
#